data_AF-A0A2N8ZHH8-F1
#
_entry.id   AF-A0A2N8ZHH8-F1
#
_cell.length_a   1.000
_cell.length_b   1.000
_cell.length_c   1.000
_cell.angle_alpha   90.00
_cell.angle_beta   90.00
_cell.angle_gamma   90.00
#
_symmetry.space_group_name_H-M   'P 1'
#
loop_
_entity.id
_entity.type
_entity.pdbx_description
1 polymer ?
#
loop_
_entity_poly.entity_id
_entity_poly.type
_entity_poly.pdbx_seq_one_letter_code
_entity_poly.pdbx_strand_id
1 'polypeptide(L)'
;MEIISAAVMLFLIMDPLGNLPVLLSILKHLEPKRRRFVLVRELIFALIILMLFLFAGQSILNFLHVQPETLSISGGIILFITAITLVNITFTIEEYSGFCFLSSFRGKKNVTHNIYA
;
A
#
# COMPACT_ATOMS: atom_id res chain seq x y z
N MET A 1 28.80 -9.23 0.10
CA MET A 1 27.96 -8.45 -0.81
C MET A 1 26.56 -9.07 -1.01
N GLU A 2 26.39 -10.39 -0.79
CA GLU A 2 25.10 -11.09 -0.94
C GLU A 2 23.96 -10.61 -0.01
N ILE A 3 24.25 -10.33 1.26
CA ILE A 3 23.22 -9.94 2.25
C ILE A 3 22.54 -8.63 1.87
N ILE A 4 23.28 -7.70 1.28
CA ILE A 4 22.75 -6.40 0.84
C ILE A 4 21.78 -6.61 -0.32
N SER A 5 22.15 -7.45 -1.29
CA SER A 5 21.28 -7.80 -2.43
C SER A 5 19.98 -8.46 -1.97
N ALA A 6 20.07 -9.48 -1.11
CA ALA A 6 18.90 -10.17 -0.58
C ALA A 6 18.00 -9.25 0.26
N ALA A 7 18.59 -8.37 1.08
CA ALA A 7 17.84 -7.39 1.86
C ALA A 7 17.10 -6.39 0.97
N VAL A 8 17.74 -5.87 -0.08
CA VAL A 8 17.10 -4.95 -1.03
C VAL A 8 15.96 -5.65 -1.78
N MET A 9 16.16 -6.89 -2.22
CA MET A 9 15.13 -7.67 -2.92
C MET A 9 13.92 -7.95 -2.03
N LEU A 10 14.14 -8.35 -0.78
CA LEU A 10 13.06 -8.60 0.18
C LEU A 10 12.32 -7.30 0.54
N PHE A 11 13.05 -6.20 0.74
CA PHE A 11 12.46 -4.88 0.99
C PHE A 11 11.58 -4.42 -0.18
N LEU A 12 12.05 -4.64 -1.41
CA LEU A 12 11.35 -4.27 -2.62
C LEU A 12 10.07 -5.11 -2.83
N ILE A 13 10.12 -6.41 -2.54
CA ILE A 13 8.96 -7.32 -2.63
C ILE A 13 7.90 -6.99 -1.57
N MET A 14 8.31 -6.62 -0.35
CA MET A 14 7.38 -6.26 0.73
C MET A 14 6.61 -4.96 0.48
N ASP A 15 7.07 -4.12 -0.45
CA ASP A 15 6.52 -2.81 -0.79
C ASP A 15 6.04 -1.97 0.42
N PRO A 16 6.95 -1.67 1.37
CA PRO A 16 6.57 -0.94 2.58
C PRO A 16 6.10 0.49 2.30
N LEU A 17 6.58 1.11 1.21
CA LEU A 17 6.24 2.49 0.84
C LEU A 17 4.83 2.58 0.26
N GLY A 18 4.44 1.66 -0.63
CA GLY A 18 3.09 1.62 -1.19
C GLY A 18 2.02 1.30 -0.14
N ASN A 19 2.34 0.41 0.82
CA ASN A 19 1.40 0.03 1.87
C ASN A 19 1.28 1.04 3.03
N LEU A 20 2.22 1.99 3.18
CA LEU A 20 2.24 2.93 4.30
C LEU A 20 1.00 3.84 4.36
N PRO A 21 0.59 4.52 3.27
CA PRO A 21 -0.59 5.42 3.29
C PRO A 21 -1.90 4.67 3.51
N VAL A 22 -2.00 3.44 2.98
CA VAL A 22 -3.15 2.55 3.17
C VAL A 22 -3.26 2.16 4.65
N LEU A 23 -2.14 1.73 5.25
CA LEU A 23 -2.08 1.42 6.67
C LEU A 23 -2.48 2.64 7.54
N LEU A 24 -1.94 3.82 7.25
CA LEU A 24 -2.28 5.06 7.98
C LEU A 24 -3.77 5.43 7.84
N SER A 25 -4.35 5.23 6.66
CA SER A 25 -5.76 5.51 6.39
C SER A 25 -6.70 4.58 7.16
N ILE A 26 -6.35 3.29 7.24
CA ILE A 26 -7.06 2.29 8.06
C ILE A 26 -6.91 2.62 9.54
N LEU A 27 -5.69 2.94 9.99
CA LEU A 27 -5.40 3.30 11.38
C LEU A 27 -6.15 4.56 11.85
N LYS A 28 -6.37 5.54 10.96
CA LYS A 28 -7.10 6.78 11.28
C LYS A 28 -8.60 6.56 11.55
N HIS A 29 -9.19 5.51 10.98
CA HIS A 29 -10.62 5.19 11.13
C HIS A 29 -10.94 4.25 12.30
N LEU A 30 -9.92 3.73 13.00
CA LEU A 30 -10.11 2.73 14.05
C LEU A 30 -10.02 3.33 15.45
N GLU A 31 -11.11 3.22 16.23
CA GLU A 31 -11.12 3.59 17.65
C GLU A 31 -10.06 2.79 18.46
N PRO A 32 -9.35 3.43 19.42
CA PRO A 32 -8.20 2.85 20.11
C PRO A 32 -8.53 1.58 20.93
N LYS A 33 -9.80 1.38 21.32
CA LYS A 33 -10.23 0.21 22.10
C LYS A 33 -10.40 -1.08 21.29
N ARG A 34 -10.78 -1.01 20.00
CA ARG A 34 -10.96 -2.19 19.12
C ARG A 34 -9.78 -2.47 18.19
N ARG A 35 -8.89 -1.47 18.01
CA ARG A 35 -7.72 -1.54 17.11
C ARG A 35 -6.81 -2.76 17.35
N ARG A 36 -6.56 -3.13 18.62
CA ARG A 36 -5.65 -4.25 18.95
C ARG A 36 -6.21 -5.62 18.57
N PHE A 37 -7.51 -5.83 18.75
CA PHE A 37 -8.13 -7.12 18.44
C PHE A 37 -8.15 -7.38 16.92
N VAL A 38 -8.45 -6.34 16.14
CA VAL A 38 -8.40 -6.42 14.67
C VAL A 38 -6.98 -6.69 14.18
N LEU A 39 -5.99 -5.94 14.68
CA LEU A 39 -4.57 -6.16 14.33
C LEU A 39 -4.10 -7.59 14.61
N VAL A 40 -4.44 -8.14 15.79
CA VAL A 40 -4.06 -9.52 16.15
C VAL A 40 -4.74 -10.53 15.23
N ARG A 41 -6.01 -10.32 14.88
CA ARG A 41 -6.74 -11.19 13.96
C ARG A 41 -6.11 -11.20 12.56
N GLU A 42 -5.76 -10.03 12.02
CA GLU A 42 -5.08 -9.90 10.73
C GLU A 42 -3.68 -10.56 10.75
N LEU A 43 -2.92 -10.37 11.84
CA LEU A 43 -1.61 -11.01 12.01
C LEU A 43 -1.73 -12.54 12.04
N ILE A 44 -2.75 -13.08 12.71
CA ILE A 44 -3.03 -14.52 12.73
C ILE A 44 -3.38 -15.02 11.33
N PHE A 45 -4.22 -14.29 10.58
CA PHE A 45 -4.53 -14.65 9.20
C PHE A 45 -3.28 -14.65 8.32
N ALA A 46 -2.44 -13.61 8.40
CA ALA A 46 -1.18 -13.54 7.68
C ALA A 46 -0.24 -14.69 8.04
N LEU A 47 -0.15 -15.05 9.34
CA LEU A 47 0.66 -16.17 9.81
C LEU A 47 0.17 -17.52 9.25
N ILE A 48 -1.14 -17.75 9.23
CA ILE A 48 -1.73 -18.98 8.69
C ILE A 48 -1.47 -19.08 7.19
N ILE A 49 -1.66 -18.00 6.45
CA ILE A 49 -1.38 -17.94 5.01
C ILE A 49 0.11 -18.20 4.75
N LEU A 50 1.00 -17.59 5.54
CA LEU A 50 2.44 -17.81 5.42
C LEU A 50 2.82 -19.26 5.69
N MET A 51 2.28 -19.87 6.75
CA MET A 51 2.47 -21.30 7.05
C MET A 51 2.00 -22.16 5.88
N LEU A 52 0.78 -21.93 5.37
CA LEU A 52 0.26 -22.67 4.22
C LEU A 52 1.16 -22.52 2.99
N PHE A 53 1.63 -21.30 2.71
CA PHE A 53 2.49 -21.04 1.57
C PHE A 53 3.89 -21.64 1.74
N LEU A 54 4.41 -21.70 2.98
CA LEU A 54 5.69 -22.35 3.27
C LEU A 54 5.64 -23.85 2.94
N PHE A 55 4.54 -24.53 3.29
CA PHE A 55 4.39 -25.96 3.01
C PHE A 55 3.94 -26.24 1.57
N ALA A 56 3.02 -25.43 1.02
CA ALA A 56 2.44 -25.65 -0.30
C ALA A 56 3.25 -24.98 -1.43
N GLY A 57 4.15 -24.05 -1.12
CA GLY A 57 4.82 -23.21 -2.13
C GLY A 57 5.59 -24.01 -3.17
N GLN A 58 6.36 -25.02 -2.74
CA GLN A 58 7.09 -25.87 -3.66
C GLN A 58 6.18 -26.76 -4.51
N SER A 59 5.09 -27.28 -3.92
CA SER A 59 4.07 -28.03 -4.67
C SER A 59 3.33 -27.16 -5.69
N ILE A 60 3.02 -25.90 -5.34
CA ILE A 60 2.35 -24.95 -6.23
C ILE A 60 3.28 -24.55 -7.39
N LEU A 61 4.56 -24.28 -7.12
CA LEU A 61 5.56 -23.97 -8.14
C LEU A 61 5.72 -25.11 -9.14
N ASN A 62 5.81 -26.34 -8.62
CA ASN A 62 5.90 -27.55 -9.45
C ASN A 62 4.60 -27.79 -10.23
N PHE A 63 3.43 -27.55 -9.63
CA PHE A 63 2.13 -27.71 -10.30
C PHE A 63 1.94 -26.73 -11.46
N LEU A 64 2.33 -25.47 -11.28
CA LEU A 64 2.28 -24.47 -12.35
C LEU A 64 3.43 -24.63 -13.39
N HIS A 65 4.37 -25.57 -13.18
CA HIS A 65 5.61 -25.70 -13.98
C HIS A 65 6.40 -24.39 -14.07
N VAL A 66 6.31 -23.54 -13.04
CA VAL A 66 6.96 -22.23 -13.05
C VAL A 66 8.32 -22.39 -12.42
N GLN A 67 9.34 -22.24 -13.25
CA GLN A 67 10.72 -22.32 -12.78
C GLN A 67 11.09 -21.06 -11.99
N PRO A 68 12.02 -21.14 -11.02
CA PRO A 68 12.43 -20.00 -10.18
C PRO A 68 12.83 -18.76 -11.00
N GLU A 69 13.39 -18.97 -12.19
CA GLU A 69 13.80 -17.93 -13.12
C GLU A 69 12.59 -17.13 -13.63
N THR A 70 11.47 -17.81 -13.90
CA THR A 70 10.22 -17.16 -14.33
C THR A 70 9.64 -16.29 -13.22
N LEU A 71 9.69 -16.76 -11.96
CA LEU A 71 9.29 -15.97 -10.79
C LEU A 71 10.08 -14.66 -10.68
N SER A 72 11.40 -14.72 -10.89
CA SER A 72 12.25 -13.53 -10.85
C SER A 72 11.92 -12.55 -11.98
N ILE A 73 11.67 -13.03 -13.20
CA ILE A 73 11.31 -12.18 -14.35
C ILE A 73 9.94 -11.52 -14.10
N SER A 74 8.93 -12.29 -13.67
CA SER A 74 7.62 -11.76 -13.33
C SER A 74 7.67 -10.74 -12.20
N GLY A 75 8.49 -10.98 -11.17
CA GLY A 75 8.72 -10.02 -10.09
C GLY A 75 9.26 -8.68 -10.62
N GLY A 76 10.20 -8.70 -11.55
CA GLY A 76 10.72 -7.47 -12.19
C GLY A 76 9.66 -6.72 -12.98
N ILE A 77 8.81 -7.42 -13.73
CA ILE A 77 7.71 -6.82 -14.49
C ILE A 77 6.67 -6.19 -13.55
N ILE A 78 6.31 -6.90 -12.47
CA ILE A 78 5.38 -6.38 -11.46
C ILE A 78 5.94 -5.10 -10.83
N LEU A 79 7.21 -5.09 -10.43
CA LEU A 79 7.85 -3.92 -9.85
C LEU A 79 7.90 -2.74 -10.81
N PHE A 80 8.11 -2.99 -12.10
CA PHE A 80 8.06 -1.96 -13.13
C PHE A 80 6.65 -1.34 -13.24
N ILE A 81 5.61 -2.17 -13.22
CA ILE A 81 4.22 -1.70 -13.23
C ILE A 81 3.89 -0.93 -11.95
N THR A 82 4.26 -1.45 -10.78
CA THR A 82 4.05 -0.76 -9.49
C THR A 82 4.72 0.61 -9.47
N ALA A 83 5.92 0.75 -10.03
CA ALA A 83 6.60 2.04 -10.15
C ALA A 83 5.81 3.04 -11.02
N ILE A 84 5.30 2.61 -12.17
CA ILE A 84 4.46 3.46 -13.04
C ILE A 84 3.17 3.86 -12.32
N THR A 85 2.53 2.93 -11.62
CA THR A 85 1.32 3.19 -10.83
C THR A 85 1.58 4.22 -9.72
N LEU A 86 2.74 4.15 -9.05
CA LEU A 86 3.11 5.08 -7.97
C LEU A 86 3.31 6.51 -8.49
N VAL A 87 3.94 6.64 -9.66
CA VAL A 87 4.06 7.94 -10.34
C VAL A 87 2.68 8.51 -10.65
N ASN A 88 1.77 7.72 -11.25
CA ASN A 88 0.42 8.16 -11.56
C ASN A 88 -0.37 8.61 -10.32
N ILE A 89 -0.23 7.88 -9.20
CA ILE A 89 -0.84 8.22 -7.91
C ILE A 89 -0.26 9.52 -7.33
N THR A 90 1.03 9.78 -7.50
CA THR A 90 1.64 11.00 -6.97
C THR A 90 1.08 12.25 -7.66
N PHE A 91 0.81 12.18 -8.97
CA PHE A 91 0.19 13.29 -9.72
C PHE A 91 -1.26 13.59 -9.27
N THR A 92 -2.05 12.58 -8.85
CA THR A 92 -3.44 12.84 -8.41
C THR A 92 -3.51 13.58 -7.08
N ILE A 93 -2.57 13.33 -6.15
CA ILE A 93 -2.55 13.96 -4.83
C ILE A 93 -2.18 15.44 -4.92
N GLU A 94 -1.28 15.82 -5.83
CA GLU A 94 -0.88 17.21 -6.05
C GLU A 94 -2.05 18.05 -6.63
N GLU A 95 -2.83 17.47 -7.56
CA GLU A 95 -4.00 18.14 -8.13
C GLU A 95 -5.16 18.25 -7.12
N TYR A 96 -5.42 17.21 -6.31
CA TYR A 96 -6.48 17.23 -5.29
C TYR A 96 -6.19 18.21 -4.15
N SER A 97 -4.92 18.34 -3.74
CA SER A 97 -4.51 19.31 -2.71
C SER A 97 -4.63 20.76 -3.21
N GLY A 98 -4.34 21.04 -4.48
CA GLY A 98 -4.62 22.32 -5.11
C GLY A 98 -6.12 22.66 -5.17
N PHE A 99 -6.98 21.68 -5.47
CA PHE A 99 -8.43 21.87 -5.54
C PHE A 99 -9.07 22.10 -4.16
N CYS A 100 -8.63 21.36 -3.13
CA CYS A 100 -9.09 21.56 -1.75
C CYS A 100 -8.64 22.92 -1.17
N PHE A 101 -7.47 23.42 -1.59
CA PHE A 101 -7.02 24.76 -1.22
C PHE A 101 -7.87 25.85 -1.88
N LEU A 102 -8.16 25.71 -3.18
CA LEU A 102 -9.04 26.65 -3.91
C LEU A 102 -10.50 26.61 -3.41
N SER A 103 -11.04 25.45 -3.01
CA SER A 103 -12.39 25.36 -2.43
C SER A 103 -12.46 26.00 -1.04
N SER A 104 -11.40 25.89 -0.22
CA SER A 104 -11.29 26.56 1.08
C SER A 104 -11.30 28.09 0.95
N PHE A 105 -10.65 28.64 -0.08
CA PHE A 105 -10.71 30.08 -0.36
C PHE A 105 -12.05 30.54 -0.97
N ARG A 106 -12.71 29.70 -1.77
CA ARG A 106 -14.01 30.04 -2.38
C ARG A 106 -15.18 29.99 -1.37
N GLY A 107 -15.07 29.18 -0.31
CA GLY A 107 -16.06 29.12 0.77
C GLY A 107 -16.04 30.33 1.73
N LYS A 108 -14.96 31.11 1.78
CA LYS A 108 -14.84 32.28 2.67
C LYS A 108 -15.37 33.58 2.07
N LYS A 109 -15.70 33.61 0.77
CA LYS A 109 -16.21 34.80 0.08
C LYS A 109 -17.73 34.98 0.11
N ASN A 110 -18.49 34.00 0.63
CA ASN A 110 -19.95 34.01 0.67
C ASN A 110 -20.54 34.13 2.09
N VAL A 111 -19.71 34.38 3.11
CA VAL A 111 -20.14 34.55 4.52
C VAL A 111 -19.66 35.90 5.08
N THR A 112 -19.67 36.95 4.26
CA THR A 112 -19.40 38.33 4.71
C THR A 112 -20.36 39.34 4.09
N HIS A 113 -21.60 38.93 3.81
CA HIS A 113 -22.62 39.82 3.25
C HIS A 113 -24.02 39.70 3.90
N ASN A 114 -24.16 38.98 5.02
CA ASN A 114 -25.47 38.77 5.67
C ASN A 114 -25.48 39.07 7.19
N ILE A 115 -24.67 40.04 7.65
CA ILE A 115 -24.68 40.51 9.05
C ILE A 115 -24.90 42.04 9.15
N TYR A 116 -25.36 42.68 8.07
CA TYR A 116 -25.72 44.11 8.06
C TYR A 116 -27.02 44.36 7.27
N ALA A 117 -28.05 43.55 7.52
CA ALA A 117 -29.42 43.82 7.12
C ALA A 117 -30.34 43.57 8.31
#